data_AF-A0A6A3MI88-F1
#
_entry.id   AF-A0A6A3MI88-F1
#
_cell.length_a   1.000
_cell.length_b   1.000
_cell.length_c   1.000
_cell.angle_alpha   90.00
_cell.angle_beta   90.00
_cell.angle_gamma   90.00
#
_symmetry.space_group_name_H-M   'P 1'
#
loop_
_entity.id
_entity.type
_entity.pdbx_description
1 polymer ?
#
loop_
_entity_poly.entity_id
_entity_poly.type
_entity_poly.pdbx_seq_one_letter_code
_entity_poly.pdbx_strand_id
1 'polypeptide(L)'
;MVASNASGGSMTRIRISATSDLKSFSGRDATEEKSRTWLNKLQSTAKRDGMSPAEMCLLMNDLITGPARQWYLQLSRDIRSSWNDLSSQF
;
A
#
# COMPACT_ATOMS: atom_id res chain seq x y z
N MET A 1 31.84 22.99 5.64
CA MET A 1 31.49 21.91 4.70
C MET A 1 31.36 20.63 5.51
N VAL A 2 30.13 20.27 5.90
CA VAL A 2 29.86 19.00 6.59
C VAL A 2 29.03 18.14 5.66
N ALA A 3 29.61 17.00 5.28
CA ALA A 3 28.92 15.93 4.58
C ALA A 3 28.25 15.05 5.64
N SER A 4 26.92 14.96 5.57
CA SER A 4 26.15 14.00 6.34
C SER A 4 25.42 13.09 5.36
N ASN A 5 25.89 11.85 5.31
CA ASN A 5 25.30 10.73 4.59
C ASN A 5 23.90 10.44 5.13
N ALA A 6 22.86 10.72 4.32
CA ALA A 6 21.49 10.31 4.59
C ALA A 6 20.89 9.62 3.35
N SER A 7 21.32 8.40 3.08
CA SER A 7 20.51 7.42 2.35
C SER A 7 19.30 7.09 3.22
N GLY A 8 18.11 7.62 2.88
CA GLY A 8 16.87 7.29 3.61
C GLY A 8 15.85 8.41 3.81
N GLY A 9 15.71 9.35 2.86
CA GLY A 9 14.87 10.53 3.09
C GLY A 9 14.29 11.17 1.85
N SER A 10 13.48 10.43 1.07
CA SER A 10 12.59 11.04 0.06
C SER A 10 11.23 10.34 -0.03
N MET A 11 10.70 9.88 1.11
CA MET A 11 9.25 9.76 1.28
C MET A 11 8.74 11.20 1.43
N THR A 12 8.64 11.92 0.31
CA THR A 12 8.30 13.34 0.27
C THR A 12 6.99 13.56 1.01
N ARG A 13 7.08 14.19 2.17
CA ARG A 13 6.05 14.70 3.09
C ARG A 13 4.82 15.34 2.42
N ILE A 14 4.85 15.60 1.12
CA ILE A 14 3.80 16.21 0.32
C ILE A 14 2.75 15.19 -0.17
N ARG A 15 3.07 13.88 -0.20
CA ARG A 15 2.18 12.85 -0.80
C ARG A 15 1.20 12.22 0.19
N ILE A 16 1.50 12.33 1.49
CA ILE A 16 0.79 11.63 2.58
C ILE A 16 -0.68 12.09 2.69
N SER A 17 -0.99 13.34 2.35
CA SER A 17 -2.34 13.91 2.46
C SER A 17 -3.37 13.23 1.54
N ALA A 18 -2.96 12.75 0.36
CA ALA A 18 -3.86 12.06 -0.57
C ALA A 18 -4.13 10.61 -0.14
N THR A 19 -3.15 10.00 0.53
CA THR A 19 -3.28 8.66 1.11
C THR A 19 -4.00 8.64 2.46
N SER A 20 -4.04 9.77 3.20
CA SER A 20 -4.84 9.89 4.43
C SER A 20 -6.35 9.79 4.19
N ASP A 21 -6.85 10.00 2.97
CA ASP A 21 -8.25 9.76 2.60
C ASP A 21 -8.55 8.25 2.37
N LEU A 22 -7.51 7.42 2.24
CA LEU A 22 -7.70 5.97 2.15
C LEU A 22 -8.03 5.41 3.54
N LYS A 23 -9.22 4.84 3.66
CA LYS A 23 -9.67 4.19 4.87
C LYS A 23 -8.85 2.91 5.12
N SER A 24 -8.49 2.67 6.39
CA SER A 24 -7.89 1.40 6.83
C SER A 24 -8.80 0.22 6.50
N PHE A 25 -8.23 -0.84 5.93
CA PHE A 25 -8.95 -2.03 5.53
C PHE A 25 -8.73 -3.16 6.55
N SER A 26 -9.77 -3.50 7.31
CA SER A 26 -9.67 -4.52 8.37
C SER A 26 -9.93 -5.94 7.85
N GLY A 27 -10.49 -6.12 6.63
CA GLY A 27 -10.86 -7.43 6.07
C GLY A 27 -11.98 -8.18 6.81
N ARG A 28 -12.33 -7.80 8.04
CA ARG A 28 -13.32 -8.47 8.88
C ARG A 28 -14.77 -8.31 8.40
N ASP A 29 -15.06 -7.24 7.67
CA ASP A 29 -16.41 -6.84 7.21
C ASP A 29 -16.43 -6.47 5.71
N ALA A 30 -15.37 -6.86 5.00
CA ALA A 30 -15.17 -6.54 3.61
C ALA A 30 -15.67 -7.69 2.73
N THR A 31 -16.76 -7.47 2.02
CA THR A 31 -17.17 -8.31 0.89
C THR A 31 -16.13 -8.20 -0.22
N GLU A 32 -16.06 -9.18 -1.12
CA GLU A 32 -15.17 -9.15 -2.30
C GLU A 32 -15.30 -7.81 -3.05
N GLU A 33 -16.51 -7.27 -3.17
CA GLU A 33 -16.78 -5.97 -3.80
C GLU A 33 -16.15 -4.79 -3.05
N LYS A 34 -16.17 -4.80 -1.71
CA LYS A 34 -15.51 -3.76 -0.90
C LYS A 34 -14.00 -3.86 -1.00
N SER A 35 -13.46 -5.09 -1.03
CA SER A 35 -12.04 -5.38 -1.24
C SER A 35 -11.56 -4.83 -2.59
N ARG A 36 -12.29 -5.15 -3.65
CA ARG A 36 -12.02 -4.66 -5.03
C ARG A 36 -12.16 -3.15 -5.12
N THR A 37 -13.20 -2.57 -4.53
CA THR A 37 -13.41 -1.10 -4.54
C THR A 37 -12.27 -0.38 -3.81
N TRP A 38 -11.87 -0.89 -2.65
CA TRP A 38 -10.76 -0.36 -1.87
C TRP A 38 -9.44 -0.44 -2.65
N LEU A 39 -9.14 -1.59 -3.26
CA LEU A 39 -7.94 -1.79 -4.06
C LEU A 39 -7.91 -0.88 -5.30
N ASN A 40 -9.04 -0.72 -6.00
CA ASN A 40 -9.15 0.22 -7.12
C ASN A 40 -8.93 1.68 -6.69
N LYS A 41 -9.42 2.07 -5.50
CA LYS A 41 -9.16 3.39 -4.92
C LYS A 41 -7.67 3.57 -4.59
N LEU A 42 -7.06 2.57 -3.94
CA LEU A 42 -5.63 2.55 -3.63
C LEU A 42 -4.77 2.68 -4.90
N GLN A 43 -5.06 1.88 -5.92
CA GLN A 43 -4.37 1.94 -7.22
C GLN A 43 -4.55 3.30 -7.89
N SER A 44 -5.76 3.86 -7.86
CA SER A 44 -6.05 5.17 -8.46
C SER A 44 -5.33 6.30 -7.74
N THR A 45 -5.31 6.29 -6.40
CA THR A 45 -4.55 7.26 -5.59
C THR A 45 -3.07 7.12 -5.85
N ALA A 46 -2.55 5.90 -5.85
CA ALA A 46 -1.14 5.65 -6.08
C ALA A 46 -0.69 6.04 -7.51
N LYS A 47 -1.54 5.82 -8.53
CA LYS A 47 -1.28 6.29 -9.90
C LYS A 47 -1.31 7.81 -10.01
N ARG A 48 -2.29 8.47 -9.38
CA ARG A 48 -2.35 9.95 -9.31
C ARG A 48 -1.11 10.51 -8.61
N ASP A 49 -0.63 9.78 -7.63
CA ASP A 49 0.56 10.10 -6.90
C ASP A 49 1.84 9.57 -7.56
N GLY A 50 1.80 9.00 -8.78
CA GLY A 50 3.01 8.48 -9.43
C GLY A 50 3.86 7.55 -8.56
N MET A 51 3.23 6.80 -7.65
CA MET A 51 3.90 5.90 -6.72
C MET A 51 4.44 4.68 -7.43
N SER A 52 5.62 4.24 -6.99
CA SER A 52 6.22 3.00 -7.43
C SER A 52 5.48 1.80 -6.85
N PRO A 53 5.50 0.62 -7.50
CA PRO A 53 4.85 -0.58 -6.97
C PRO A 53 5.36 -0.98 -5.57
N ALA A 54 6.64 -0.72 -5.28
CA ALA A 54 7.21 -0.92 -3.94
C ALA A 54 6.56 -0.01 -2.88
N GLU A 55 6.29 1.25 -3.22
CA GLU A 55 5.61 2.22 -2.34
C GLU A 55 4.14 1.82 -2.13
N MET A 56 3.47 1.33 -3.18
CA MET A 56 2.11 0.79 -3.08
C MET A 56 2.03 -0.39 -2.10
N CYS A 57 2.98 -1.33 -2.17
CA CYS A 57 3.02 -2.46 -1.25
C CYS A 57 3.21 -2.02 0.22
N LEU A 58 4.07 -1.03 0.47
CA LEU A 58 4.29 -0.47 1.81
C LEU A 58 3.03 0.23 2.33
N LEU A 59 2.39 1.04 1.49
CA LEU A 59 1.15 1.74 1.81
C LEU A 59 0.01 0.75 2.08
N MET A 60 -0.10 -0.31 1.27
CA MET A 60 -1.08 -1.35 1.47
C MET A 60 -0.89 -2.05 2.82
N ASN A 61 0.35 -2.34 3.21
CA ASN A 61 0.67 -2.92 4.51
C ASN A 61 0.33 -1.98 5.69
N ASP A 62 0.46 -0.67 5.52
CA ASP A 62 0.09 0.32 6.55
C ASP A 62 -1.43 0.44 6.71
N LEU A 63 -2.16 0.42 5.59
CA LEU A 63 -3.62 0.57 5.58
C LEU A 63 -4.36 -0.73 5.96
N ILE A 64 -3.76 -1.89 5.70
CA ILE A 64 -4.33 -3.18 6.05
C ILE A 64 -4.12 -3.47 7.53
N THR A 65 -5.22 -3.77 8.22
CA THR A 65 -5.23 -4.15 9.64
C THR A 65 -6.06 -5.41 9.87
N GLY A 66 -5.96 -6.00 11.06
CA GLY A 66 -6.76 -7.17 11.44
C GLY A 66 -6.52 -8.41 10.55
N PRO A 67 -7.57 -9.19 10.21
CA PRO A 67 -7.42 -10.43 9.43
C PRO A 67 -6.83 -10.23 8.02
N ALA A 68 -7.06 -9.09 7.37
CA ALA A 68 -6.42 -8.80 6.09
C ALA A 68 -4.89 -8.70 6.20
N ARG A 69 -4.36 -8.27 7.35
CA ARG A 69 -2.90 -8.23 7.59
C ARG A 69 -2.33 -9.63 7.70
N GLN A 70 -3.07 -10.55 8.31
CA GLN A 70 -2.66 -11.94 8.39
C GLN A 70 -2.63 -12.60 7.02
N TRP A 71 -3.63 -12.33 6.16
CA TRP A 71 -3.61 -12.76 4.76
C TRP A 71 -2.38 -12.20 4.02
N TYR A 72 -2.08 -10.90 4.17
CA TYR A 72 -0.90 -10.29 3.54
C TYR A 72 0.42 -10.97 3.97
N LEU A 73 0.56 -11.32 5.25
CA LEU A 73 1.75 -12.01 5.76
C LEU A 73 1.87 -13.45 5.26
N GLN A 74 0.76 -14.09 4.86
CA GLN A 74 0.77 -15.42 4.24
C GLN A 74 1.28 -15.40 2.80
N LEU A 75 1.30 -14.23 2.15
CA LEU A 75 1.82 -14.12 0.79
C LEU A 75 3.35 -14.25 0.75
N SER A 76 3.83 -14.97 -0.27
CA SER A 76 5.25 -15.09 -0.59
C SER A 76 5.88 -13.72 -0.82
N ARG A 77 7.19 -13.62 -0.53
CA ARG A 77 7.93 -12.36 -0.65
C ARG A 77 7.95 -11.82 -2.08
N ASP A 78 7.99 -12.71 -3.07
CA ASP A 78 7.91 -12.39 -4.50
C ASP A 78 6.60 -11.70 -4.87
N ILE A 79 5.48 -12.23 -4.36
CA ILE A 79 4.13 -11.65 -4.52
C ILE A 79 4.09 -10.27 -3.88
N ARG A 80 4.59 -10.13 -2.64
CA ARG A 80 4.63 -8.86 -1.90
C ARG A 80 5.54 -7.80 -2.51
N SER A 81 6.50 -8.21 -3.34
CA SER A 81 7.39 -7.29 -4.05
C SER A 81 6.80 -6.78 -5.38
N SER A 82 5.74 -7.42 -5.88
CA SER A 82 5.09 -7.07 -7.14
C SER A 82 3.64 -6.68 -6.91
N TRP A 83 3.35 -5.37 -7.01
CA TRP A 83 1.98 -4.85 -6.88
C TRP A 83 1.00 -5.59 -7.80
N ASN A 84 1.39 -5.91 -9.03
CA ASN A 84 0.51 -6.58 -10.00
C ASN A 84 0.09 -7.97 -9.51
N ASP A 85 1.05 -8.75 -9.01
CA ASP A 85 0.79 -10.11 -8.50
C ASP A 85 -0.03 -10.05 -7.21
N LEU A 86 0.35 -9.16 -6.30
CA LEU A 86 -0.34 -8.92 -5.04
C LEU A 86 -1.78 -8.40 -5.23
N SER A 87 -2.02 -7.54 -6.22
CA SER A 87 -3.36 -7.07 -6.55
C SER A 87 -4.24 -8.15 -7.16
N SER A 88 -3.64 -9.17 -7.78
CA SER A 88 -4.35 -10.33 -8.33
C SER A 88 -4.74 -11.35 -7.26
N GLN A 89 -4.13 -11.31 -6.08
CA GLN A 89 -4.44 -12.21 -4.97
C GLN A 89 -5.59 -11.69 -4.09
N PHE A 90 -5.97 -10.42 -4.25
CA PHE A 90 -6.97 -9.69 -3.46
C PHE A 90 -8.39 -9.89 -3.99
#